data_AF-A0A528N6S6-F1
#
_entry.id   AF-A0A528N6S6-F1
#
_cell.length_a   1.000
_cell.length_b   1.000
_cell.length_c   1.000
_cell.angle_alpha   90.00
_cell.angle_beta   90.00
_cell.angle_gamma   90.00
#
_symmetry.space_group_name_H-M   'P 1'
#
loop_
_entity.id
_entity.type
_entity.pdbx_description
1 polymer ?
#
loop_
_entity_poly.entity_id
_entity_poly.type
_entity_poly.pdbx_seq_one_letter_code
_entity_poly.pdbx_strand_id
1 'polypeptide(L)'
;PAHLALHPFGQIPTYEEGDLALFESGAIVFHIAERHAGLLPDDANARARAISWMFAALNTVEPPILERQTAVLLERDETWHEQRLPMVDDRIRDRLGELSDRLGDADWLDGAFSAGDLMMVHVLLRLSGSGI
;
A
#
# COMPACT_ATOMS: atom_id res chain seq x y z
N PRO A 1 17.80 -5.48 20.76
CA PRO A 1 17.90 -4.01 20.58
C PRO A 1 16.58 -3.34 20.93
N ALA A 2 16.57 -2.10 21.44
CA ALA A 2 15.35 -1.43 21.92
C ALA A 2 14.22 -1.38 20.87
N HIS A 3 14.54 -1.17 19.60
CA HIS A 3 13.56 -1.14 18.51
C HIS A 3 12.78 -2.45 18.31
N LEU A 4 13.40 -3.61 18.56
CA LEU A 4 12.71 -4.91 18.44
C LEU A 4 11.59 -5.10 19.47
N ALA A 5 11.60 -4.32 20.57
CA ALA A 5 10.51 -4.32 21.53
C ALA A 5 9.27 -3.58 20.99
N LEU A 6 9.44 -2.68 20.02
CA LEU A 6 8.36 -1.92 19.37
C LEU A 6 7.91 -2.58 18.06
N HIS A 7 8.86 -3.10 17.27
CA HIS A 7 8.60 -3.78 16.01
C HIS A 7 9.24 -5.18 16.02
N PRO A 8 8.48 -6.28 16.12
CA PRO A 8 9.06 -7.62 16.27
C PRO A 8 9.92 -8.05 15.07
N PHE A 9 9.63 -7.53 13.87
CA PHE A 9 10.42 -7.76 12.65
C PHE A 9 11.53 -6.74 12.39
N GLY A 10 11.72 -5.76 13.28
CA GLY A 10 12.77 -4.74 13.15
C GLY A 10 12.62 -3.79 11.95
N GLN A 11 11.43 -3.70 11.37
CA GLN A 11 11.13 -2.79 10.27
C GLN A 11 10.65 -1.43 10.80
N ILE A 12 10.47 -0.48 9.89
CA ILE A 12 9.75 0.77 10.11
C ILE A 12 8.48 0.74 9.23
N PRO A 13 7.41 1.48 9.59
CA PRO A 13 7.28 2.40 10.73
C PRO A 13 6.83 1.75 12.04
N THR A 14 7.03 2.48 13.15
CA THR A 14 6.38 2.25 14.45
C THR A 14 5.67 3.54 14.90
N TYR A 15 4.64 3.39 15.73
CA TYR A 15 3.87 4.49 16.31
C TYR A 15 3.69 4.27 17.81
N GLU A 16 3.83 5.34 18.59
CA GLU A 16 3.67 5.30 20.05
C GLU A 16 2.73 6.41 20.52
N GLU A 17 1.75 6.07 21.37
CA GLU A 17 0.82 7.01 22.02
C GLU A 17 0.53 6.54 23.45
N GLY A 18 1.15 7.19 24.45
CA GLY A 18 1.07 6.74 25.84
C GLY A 18 1.64 5.33 25.99
N ASP A 19 0.82 4.39 26.47
CA ASP A 19 1.20 2.98 26.64
C ASP A 19 0.97 2.13 25.37
N LEU A 20 0.43 2.72 24.30
CA LEU A 20 0.19 2.03 23.04
C LEU A 20 1.43 2.09 22.15
N ALA A 21 1.87 0.93 21.68
CA ALA A 21 2.83 0.80 20.58
C ALA A 21 2.20 0.03 19.42
N LEU A 22 2.30 0.55 18.21
CA LEU A 22 1.82 -0.07 16.98
C LEU A 22 2.95 -0.19 15.96
N PHE A 23 2.85 -1.24 15.14
CA PHE A 23 3.61 -1.43 13.92
C PHE A 23 2.63 -1.78 12.79
N GLU A 24 3.13 -1.94 11.56
CA GLU A 24 2.36 -1.98 10.31
C GLU A 24 1.75 -0.61 9.93
N SER A 25 2.19 -0.07 8.79
CA SER A 25 1.70 1.23 8.29
C SER A 25 0.18 1.25 8.12
N GLY A 26 -0.42 0.17 7.61
CA GLY A 26 -1.87 0.05 7.48
C GLY A 26 -2.61 0.09 8.82
N ALA A 27 -2.07 -0.56 9.86
CA ALA A 27 -2.66 -0.55 11.20
C ALA A 27 -2.53 0.82 11.87
N ILE A 28 -1.40 1.50 11.70
CA ILE A 28 -1.18 2.86 12.20
C ILE A 28 -2.14 3.85 11.54
N VAL A 29 -2.25 3.82 10.20
CA VAL A 29 -3.20 4.67 9.46
C VAL A 29 -4.63 4.37 9.88
N PHE A 30 -5.01 3.10 10.04
CA PHE A 30 -6.33 2.72 10.49
C PHE A 30 -6.64 3.26 11.90
N HIS A 31 -5.68 3.13 12.83
CA HIS A 31 -5.79 3.65 14.19
C HIS A 31 -6.05 5.15 14.24
N ILE A 32 -5.32 5.92 13.42
CA ILE A 32 -5.48 7.37 13.27
C ILE A 32 -6.86 7.69 12.65
N ALA A 33 -7.26 6.96 11.61
CA ALA A 33 -8.51 7.19 10.90
C ALA A 33 -9.75 6.88 11.75
N GLU A 34 -9.67 5.96 12.71
CA GLU A 34 -10.74 5.71 13.69
C GLU A 34 -10.89 6.85 14.73
N ARG A 35 -9.85 7.67 14.94
CA ARG A 35 -9.81 8.74 15.95
C ARG A 35 -10.07 10.13 15.39
N HIS A 36 -9.93 10.31 14.09
CA HIS A 36 -10.07 11.60 13.42
C HIS A 36 -11.00 11.50 12.21
N ALA A 37 -11.90 12.47 12.09
CA ALA A 37 -12.82 12.54 10.95
C ALA A 37 -12.07 12.75 9.61
N GLY A 38 -12.67 12.29 8.52
CA GLY A 38 -12.23 12.56 7.15
C GLY A 38 -11.42 11.46 6.47
N LEU A 39 -10.97 10.43 7.20
CA LEU A 39 -10.28 9.27 6.61
C LEU A 39 -11.12 8.00 6.58
N LEU A 40 -12.22 7.94 7.33
CA LEU A 40 -13.21 6.87 7.24
C LEU A 40 -14.61 7.48 7.15
N PRO A 41 -15.47 7.00 6.24
CA PRO A 41 -16.87 7.37 6.22
C PRO A 41 -17.62 7.00 7.51
N ASP A 42 -18.67 7.75 7.84
CA ASP A 42 -19.58 7.43 8.95
C ASP A 42 -20.54 6.29 8.60
N ASP A 43 -20.93 6.16 7.33
CA ASP A 43 -21.75 5.02 6.86
C ASP A 43 -20.97 3.72 7.02
N ALA A 44 -21.57 2.75 7.72
CA ALA A 44 -20.90 1.50 8.08
C ALA A 44 -20.43 0.69 6.86
N ASN A 45 -21.21 0.68 5.78
CA ASN A 45 -20.85 -0.08 4.58
C ASN A 45 -19.75 0.64 3.78
N ALA A 46 -19.81 1.95 3.64
CA ALA A 46 -18.75 2.74 3.04
C ALA A 46 -17.44 2.65 3.83
N ARG A 47 -17.51 2.67 5.17
CA ARG A 47 -16.37 2.41 6.06
C ARG A 47 -15.74 1.05 5.80
N ALA A 48 -16.55 -0.01 5.71
CA ALA A 48 -16.06 -1.36 5.42
C ALA A 48 -15.38 -1.45 4.03
N ARG A 49 -15.89 -0.73 3.03
CA ARG A 49 -15.27 -0.67 1.70
C ARG A 49 -13.97 0.15 1.69
N ALA A 50 -13.90 1.25 2.44
CA ALA A 50 -12.65 2.00 2.61
C ALA A 50 -11.55 1.12 3.25
N ILE A 51 -11.90 0.35 4.29
CA ILE A 51 -10.99 -0.62 4.92
C ILE A 51 -10.57 -1.70 3.92
N SER A 52 -11.52 -2.23 3.12
CA SER A 52 -11.22 -3.19 2.05
C SER A 52 -10.18 -2.63 1.06
N TRP A 53 -10.27 -1.35 0.71
CA TRP A 53 -9.30 -0.69 -0.15
C TRP A 53 -7.92 -0.52 0.49
N MET A 54 -7.84 -0.29 1.81
CA MET A 54 -6.55 -0.30 2.52
C MET A 54 -5.86 -1.66 2.37
N PHE A 55 -6.60 -2.76 2.53
CA PHE A 55 -6.07 -4.10 2.33
C PHE A 55 -5.75 -4.40 0.87
N ALA A 56 -6.57 -3.94 -0.08
CA ALA A 56 -6.27 -4.10 -1.50
C ALA A 56 -4.96 -3.39 -1.90
N ALA A 57 -4.69 -2.21 -1.34
CA ALA A 57 -3.42 -1.52 -1.55
C ALA A 57 -2.23 -2.38 -1.10
N LEU A 58 -2.25 -2.87 0.15
CA LEU A 58 -1.13 -3.60 0.76
C LEU A 58 -0.98 -5.05 0.28
N ASN A 59 -2.09 -5.73 -0.02
CA ASN A 59 -2.08 -7.17 -0.26
C ASN A 59 -2.30 -7.55 -1.73
N THR A 60 -2.77 -6.64 -2.57
CA THR A 60 -3.05 -6.92 -3.99
C THR A 60 -2.19 -6.08 -4.91
N VAL A 61 -2.09 -4.76 -4.67
CA VAL A 61 -1.37 -3.84 -5.56
C VAL A 61 0.11 -3.74 -5.20
N GLU A 62 0.46 -3.67 -3.92
CA GLU A 62 1.84 -3.53 -3.47
C GLU A 62 2.76 -4.74 -3.75
N PRO A 63 2.33 -6.00 -3.60
CA PRO A 63 3.24 -7.14 -3.74
C PRO A 63 4.00 -7.21 -5.08
N PRO A 64 3.37 -7.09 -6.27
CA PRO A 64 4.12 -7.09 -7.52
C PRO A 64 5.05 -5.86 -7.66
N ILE A 65 4.69 -4.71 -7.07
CA ILE A 65 5.55 -3.52 -7.04
C ILE A 65 6.81 -3.77 -6.20
N LEU A 66 6.67 -4.44 -5.05
CA LEU A 66 7.79 -4.88 -4.21
C LEU A 66 8.68 -5.90 -4.90
N GLU A 67 8.08 -6.86 -5.62
CA GLU A 67 8.83 -7.82 -6.44
C GLU A 67 9.70 -7.08 -7.49
N ARG A 68 9.15 -6.04 -8.14
CA ARG A 68 9.90 -5.23 -9.09
C ARG A 68 11.04 -4.47 -8.45
N GLN A 69 10.80 -3.83 -7.29
CA GLN A 69 11.85 -3.13 -6.56
C GLN A 69 12.98 -4.07 -6.14
N THR A 70 12.64 -5.29 -5.72
CA THR A 70 13.63 -6.35 -5.43
C THR A 70 14.44 -6.68 -6.69
N ALA A 71 13.76 -6.92 -7.82
CA ALA A 71 14.41 -7.22 -9.08
C ALA A 71 15.38 -6.12 -9.53
N VAL A 72 15.01 -4.85 -9.37
CA VAL A 72 15.82 -3.69 -9.79
C VAL A 72 16.96 -3.35 -8.82
N LEU A 73 16.72 -3.45 -7.52
CA LEU A 73 17.67 -2.97 -6.50
C LEU A 73 18.61 -4.05 -5.99
N LEU A 74 18.14 -5.29 -5.90
CA LEU A 74 18.87 -6.38 -5.24
C LEU A 74 19.32 -7.45 -6.23
N GLU A 75 18.59 -7.66 -7.33
CA GLU A 75 18.84 -8.74 -8.29
C GLU A 75 19.38 -8.24 -9.64
N ARG A 76 19.88 -6.99 -9.71
CA ARG A 76 20.27 -6.36 -10.98
C ARG A 76 21.36 -7.12 -11.75
N ASP A 77 22.33 -7.66 -11.02
CA ASP A 77 23.49 -8.35 -11.59
C ASP A 77 23.27 -9.86 -11.75
N GLU A 78 22.07 -10.36 -11.40
CA GLU A 78 21.73 -11.77 -11.50
C GLU A 78 21.42 -12.17 -12.95
N THR A 79 21.79 -13.40 -13.34
CA THR A 79 21.68 -13.86 -14.73
C THR A 79 20.24 -13.92 -15.27
N TRP A 80 19.25 -13.92 -14.39
CA TRP A 80 17.82 -13.96 -14.74
C TRP A 80 17.16 -12.57 -14.73
N HIS A 81 17.87 -11.51 -14.38
CA HIS A 81 17.31 -10.16 -14.23
C HIS A 81 16.54 -9.70 -15.47
N GLU A 82 17.18 -9.79 -16.65
CA GLU A 82 16.60 -9.35 -17.93
C GLU A 82 15.34 -10.14 -18.33
N GLN A 83 15.21 -11.39 -17.87
CA GLN A 83 14.05 -12.24 -18.15
C GLN A 83 12.92 -12.01 -17.13
N ARG A 84 13.28 -11.76 -15.86
CA ARG A 84 12.34 -11.60 -14.75
C ARG A 84 11.65 -10.24 -14.77
N LEU A 85 12.39 -9.16 -15.04
CA LEU A 85 11.87 -7.79 -14.91
C LEU A 85 10.63 -7.55 -15.81
N PRO A 86 10.60 -7.93 -17.11
CA PRO A 86 9.41 -7.76 -17.94
C PRO A 86 8.18 -8.51 -17.40
N MET A 87 8.35 -9.73 -16.88
CA MET A 87 7.25 -10.53 -16.33
C MET A 87 6.62 -9.87 -15.10
N VAL A 88 7.43 -9.22 -14.27
CA VAL A 88 6.93 -8.49 -13.10
C VAL A 88 6.28 -7.18 -13.53
N ASP A 89 6.87 -6.47 -14.50
CA ASP A 89 6.29 -5.25 -15.08
C ASP A 89 4.91 -5.51 -15.70
N ASP A 90 4.73 -6.62 -16.43
CA ASP A 90 3.44 -7.01 -17.00
C ASP A 90 2.38 -7.27 -15.90
N ARG A 91 2.76 -7.99 -14.83
CA ARG A 91 1.86 -8.21 -13.68
C ARG A 91 1.44 -6.91 -12.99
N ILE A 92 2.34 -5.92 -12.94
CA ILE A 92 2.01 -4.58 -12.43
C ILE A 92 1.02 -3.90 -13.38
N ARG A 93 1.27 -3.93 -14.69
CA ARG A 93 0.38 -3.33 -15.70
C ARG A 93 -1.03 -3.93 -15.64
N ASP A 94 -1.16 -5.24 -15.46
CA ASP A 94 -2.46 -5.89 -15.29
C ASP A 94 -3.21 -5.33 -14.07
N ARG A 95 -2.54 -5.23 -12.91
CA ARG A 95 -3.13 -4.67 -11.68
C ARG A 95 -3.48 -3.19 -11.81
N LEU A 96 -2.64 -2.41 -12.49
CA LEU A 96 -2.91 -1.01 -12.76
C LEU A 96 -4.09 -0.83 -13.71
N GLY A 97 -4.24 -1.72 -14.71
CA GLY A 97 -5.42 -1.76 -15.59
C GLY A 97 -6.70 -2.02 -14.81
N GLU A 98 -6.73 -3.07 -13.99
CA GLU A 98 -7.88 -3.40 -13.13
C GLU A 98 -8.23 -2.25 -12.15
N LEU A 99 -7.21 -1.62 -11.56
CA LEU A 99 -7.39 -0.47 -10.66
C LEU A 99 -7.91 0.76 -11.42
N SER A 100 -7.38 1.03 -12.61
CA SER A 100 -7.82 2.13 -13.48
C SER A 100 -9.27 1.93 -13.92
N ASP A 101 -9.66 0.72 -14.33
CA ASP A 101 -11.03 0.40 -14.71
C ASP A 101 -12.00 0.59 -13.53
N ARG A 102 -11.56 0.21 -12.32
CA ARG A 102 -12.36 0.39 -11.10
C ARG A 102 -12.46 1.86 -10.69
N LEU A 103 -11.43 2.67 -10.90
CA LEU A 103 -11.47 4.10 -10.63
C LEU A 103 -12.38 4.83 -11.63
N GLY A 104 -12.26 4.49 -12.92
CA GLY A 104 -13.01 5.15 -13.99
C GLY A 104 -12.80 6.67 -13.97
N ASP A 105 -13.90 7.42 -14.06
CA ASP A 105 -13.90 8.88 -13.98
C ASP A 105 -14.05 9.42 -12.54
N ALA A 106 -13.96 8.57 -11.51
CA ALA A 106 -14.11 8.98 -10.12
C ALA A 106 -12.83 9.65 -9.59
N ASP A 107 -12.99 10.63 -8.70
CA ASP A 107 -11.86 11.27 -8.02
C ASP A 107 -11.17 10.32 -7.03
N TRP A 108 -11.93 9.41 -6.40
CA TRP A 108 -11.48 8.48 -5.35
C TRP A 108 -12.13 7.10 -5.49
N LEU A 109 -11.53 6.08 -4.85
CA LEU A 109 -11.87 4.67 -5.03
C LEU A 109 -13.30 4.31 -4.59
N ASP A 110 -13.84 4.96 -3.55
CA ASP A 110 -15.19 4.68 -3.06
C ASP A 110 -15.87 5.93 -2.48
N GLY A 111 -16.13 6.93 -3.33
CA GLY A 111 -16.86 8.14 -2.96
C GLY A 111 -15.92 9.27 -2.54
N ALA A 112 -15.97 9.68 -1.27
CA ALA A 112 -15.05 10.70 -0.76
C ALA A 112 -13.67 10.09 -0.46
N PHE A 113 -12.64 10.94 -0.41
CA PHE A 113 -11.29 10.54 0.00
C PHE A 113 -11.32 9.78 1.33
N SER A 114 -10.55 8.70 1.40
CA SER A 114 -10.48 7.81 2.56
C SER A 114 -9.05 7.31 2.82
N ALA A 115 -8.88 6.59 3.93
CA ALA A 115 -7.67 5.85 4.24
C ALA A 115 -7.32 4.81 3.16
N GLY A 116 -8.31 4.27 2.46
CA GLY A 116 -8.08 3.37 1.32
C GLY A 116 -7.33 4.07 0.19
N ASP A 117 -7.73 5.29 -0.16
CA ASP A 117 -7.07 6.13 -1.17
C ASP A 117 -5.66 6.52 -0.72
N LEU A 118 -5.51 6.94 0.54
CA LEU A 118 -4.21 7.30 1.12
C LEU A 118 -3.20 6.15 0.98
N MET A 119 -3.61 4.93 1.34
CA MET A 119 -2.76 3.74 1.24
C MET A 119 -2.47 3.39 -0.22
N MET A 120 -3.48 3.45 -1.10
CA MET A 120 -3.31 3.14 -2.51
C MET A 120 -2.33 4.11 -3.20
N VAL A 121 -2.50 5.41 -2.98
CA VAL A 121 -1.60 6.44 -3.54
C VAL A 121 -0.17 6.23 -3.04
N HIS A 122 0.03 5.94 -1.76
CA HIS A 122 1.36 5.66 -1.21
C HIS A 122 2.04 4.47 -1.92
N VAL A 123 1.29 3.39 -2.16
CA VAL A 123 1.78 2.21 -2.89
C VAL A 123 2.12 2.58 -4.33
N LEU A 124 1.25 3.31 -5.03
CA LEU A 124 1.46 3.71 -6.42
C LEU A 124 2.67 4.64 -6.61
N LEU A 125 2.94 5.53 -5.65
CA LEU A 125 4.10 6.43 -5.70
C LEU A 125 5.44 5.67 -5.76
N ARG A 126 5.49 4.40 -5.36
CA ARG A 126 6.69 3.55 -5.48
C ARG A 126 7.08 3.23 -6.94
N LEU A 127 6.16 3.43 -7.87
CA LEU A 127 6.39 3.33 -9.32
C LEU A 127 6.83 4.67 -9.93
N SER A 128 6.92 5.74 -9.15
CA SER A 128 7.37 7.04 -9.68
C SER A 128 8.77 6.93 -10.30
N GLY A 129 8.89 7.34 -11.56
CA GLY A 129 10.13 7.27 -12.32
C GLY A 129 10.45 5.89 -12.93
N SER A 130 9.56 4.89 -12.80
CA SER A 130 9.79 3.57 -13.41
C SER A 130 9.45 3.48 -14.90
N GLY A 131 8.71 4.46 -15.45
CA GLY A 131 8.17 4.40 -16.81
C GLY A 131 6.99 3.43 -16.96
N ILE A 132 6.41 3.01 -15.84
CA ILE A 132 5.12 2.32 -15.73
C ILE A 132 4.13 3.37 -15.23
#